data_AF-A0A2T5JB00-F1
#
_entry.id   AF-A0A2T5JB00-F1
#
_cell.length_a   1.000
_cell.length_b   1.000
_cell.length_c   1.000
_cell.angle_alpha   90.00
_cell.angle_beta   90.00
_cell.angle_gamma   90.00
#
_symmetry.space_group_name_H-M   'P 1'
#
loop_
_entity.id
_entity.type
_entity.pdbx_description
1 polymer ?
#
loop_
_entity_poly.entity_id
_entity_poly.type
_entity_poly.pdbx_seq_one_letter_code
_entity_poly.pdbx_strand_id
1 'polypeptide(L)'
;MKRIPKPILFTLIYYIVAALLGFYFGTSKSFKSGPCTPDLDIMWPLFVFLGSIVLTLIYFLKFSLKKRRINLYIALIHLAVLLGFVLLLVVDSRGTH
;
A
#
# COMPACT_ATOMS: atom_id res chain seq x y z
N MET A 1 -6.59 -26.27 14.88
CA MET A 1 -6.64 -25.19 13.87
C MET A 1 -6.10 -23.91 14.50
N LYS A 2 -4.88 -23.45 14.14
CA LYS A 2 -4.30 -22.21 14.70
C LYS A 2 -5.07 -21.00 14.16
N ARG A 3 -5.68 -20.17 15.02
CA ARG A 3 -6.35 -18.93 14.60
C ARG A 3 -5.30 -17.92 14.13
N ILE A 4 -5.51 -17.36 12.94
CA ILE A 4 -4.72 -16.24 12.43
C ILE A 4 -4.98 -15.03 13.34
N PRO A 5 -3.94 -14.36 13.84
CA PRO A 5 -4.12 -13.19 14.69
C PRO A 5 -4.79 -12.06 13.88
N LYS A 6 -5.81 -11.43 14.48
CA LYS A 6 -6.64 -10.39 13.83
C LYS A 6 -5.85 -9.33 13.06
N PRO A 7 -4.71 -8.80 13.58
CA PRO A 7 -3.92 -7.81 12.86
C PRO A 7 -3.41 -8.31 11.49
N ILE A 8 -2.97 -9.57 11.41
CA ILE A 8 -2.51 -10.18 10.15
C ILE A 8 -3.67 -10.32 9.17
N LEU A 9 -4.83 -10.75 9.66
CA LEU A 9 -6.03 -10.87 8.82
C LEU A 9 -6.44 -9.52 8.23
N PHE A 10 -6.44 -8.44 9.02
CA PHE A 10 -6.76 -7.11 8.52
C PHE A 10 -5.74 -6.60 7.49
N THR A 11 -4.44 -6.83 7.73
CA THR A 11 -3.39 -6.47 6.76
C THR A 11 -3.57 -7.25 5.44
N LEU A 12 -3.90 -8.54 5.52
CA LEU A 12 -4.17 -9.34 4.33
C LEU A 12 -5.39 -8.83 3.55
N ILE A 13 -6.51 -8.58 4.25
CA ILE A 13 -7.73 -8.03 3.62
C ILE A 13 -7.43 -6.68 2.98
N TYR A 14 -6.68 -5.80 3.65
CA TYR A 14 -6.29 -4.50 3.11
C TYR A 14 -5.59 -4.65 1.75
N TYR A 15 -4.59 -5.53 1.64
CA TYR A 15 -3.86 -5.71 0.39
C TYR A 15 -4.66 -6.45 -0.69
N ILE A 16 -5.53 -7.39 -0.33
CA ILE A 16 -6.44 -8.03 -1.28
C ILE A 16 -7.39 -7.01 -1.88
N VAL A 17 -8.04 -6.19 -1.05
CA VAL A 17 -8.92 -5.11 -1.51
C VAL A 17 -8.12 -4.10 -2.34
N ALA A 18 -6.90 -3.78 -1.90
CA ALA A 18 -6.05 -2.83 -2.62
C ALA A 18 -5.73 -3.31 -4.05
N ALA A 19 -5.42 -4.60 -4.20
CA ALA A 19 -5.11 -5.23 -5.48
C ALA A 19 -6.35 -5.34 -6.39
N LEU A 20 -7.51 -5.73 -5.84
CA LEU A 20 -8.75 -5.84 -6.61
C LEU A 20 -9.20 -4.48 -7.16
N LEU A 21 -9.15 -3.44 -6.32
CA LEU A 21 -9.48 -2.08 -6.74
C LEU A 21 -8.43 -1.54 -7.73
N GLY A 22 -7.15 -1.84 -7.52
CA GLY A 22 -6.10 -1.47 -8.47
C GLY A 22 -6.30 -2.10 -9.84
N PHE A 23 -6.68 -3.38 -9.90
CA PHE A 23 -7.02 -4.05 -11.14
C PHE A 23 -8.25 -3.43 -11.82
N TYR A 24 -9.29 -3.14 -11.05
CA TYR A 24 -10.50 -2.49 -11.56
C TYR A 24 -10.21 -1.11 -12.15
N PHE A 25 -9.51 -0.25 -11.42
CA PHE A 25 -9.17 1.09 -11.89
C PHE A 25 -8.19 1.05 -13.07
N GLY A 26 -7.22 0.14 -13.07
CA GLY A 26 -6.25 0.00 -14.16
C GLY A 26 -6.83 -0.54 -15.47
N THR A 27 -7.90 -1.33 -15.42
CA THR A 27 -8.57 -1.87 -16.62
C THR A 27 -9.74 -0.99 -17.09
N SER A 28 -10.26 -0.11 -16.23
CA SER A 28 -11.37 0.77 -16.56
C SER A 28 -10.92 1.94 -17.42
N LYS A 29 -11.55 2.11 -18.58
CA LYS A 29 -11.31 3.26 -19.48
C LYS A 29 -11.70 4.60 -18.84
N SER A 30 -12.59 4.58 -17.85
CA SER A 30 -13.07 5.79 -17.15
C SER A 30 -12.04 6.39 -16.22
N PHE A 31 -11.03 5.62 -15.79
CA PHE A 31 -9.97 6.09 -14.90
C PHE A 31 -8.66 6.35 -15.63
N LYS A 32 -8.67 6.25 -16.95
CA LYS A 32 -7.51 6.48 -17.78
C LYS A 32 -7.20 7.96 -17.87
N SER A 33 -5.95 8.36 -17.69
CA SER A 33 -5.55 9.77 -17.82
C SER A 33 -5.96 10.32 -19.19
N GLY A 34 -6.60 11.49 -19.17
CA GLY A 34 -7.06 12.19 -20.36
C GLY A 34 -6.58 13.65 -20.34
N PRO A 35 -6.71 14.39 -21.46
CA PRO A 35 -6.24 15.77 -21.55
C PRO A 35 -6.91 16.71 -20.52
N CYS A 36 -8.11 16.36 -20.07
CA CYS A 36 -8.89 17.12 -19.09
C CYS A 36 -8.68 16.68 -17.64
N THR A 37 -8.10 15.49 -17.43
CA THR A 37 -7.83 14.88 -16.12
C THR A 37 -6.47 14.17 -16.17
N PRO A 38 -5.37 14.94 -16.21
CA PRO A 38 -4.03 14.36 -16.15
C PRO A 38 -3.86 13.60 -14.82
N ASP A 39 -3.08 12.52 -14.87
CA ASP A 39 -2.61 11.76 -13.71
C ASP A 39 -3.67 11.01 -12.88
N LEU A 40 -4.87 10.81 -13.45
CA LEU A 40 -5.93 10.02 -12.81
C LEU A 40 -5.48 8.56 -12.56
N ASP A 41 -4.58 8.04 -13.41
CA ASP A 41 -3.99 6.70 -13.30
C ASP A 41 -3.19 6.52 -11.99
N ILE A 42 -2.64 7.62 -11.45
CA ILE A 42 -1.73 7.61 -10.29
C ILE A 42 -2.52 7.77 -8.98
N MET A 43 -3.77 8.24 -9.03
CA MET A 43 -4.59 8.46 -7.83
C MET A 43 -4.72 7.21 -6.97
N TRP A 44 -5.01 6.06 -7.58
CA TRP A 44 -5.19 4.82 -6.84
C TRP A 44 -3.88 4.34 -6.17
N PRO A 45 -2.76 4.21 -6.90
CA PRO A 45 -1.45 3.95 -6.30
C PRO A 45 -1.10 4.93 -5.16
N LEU A 46 -1.41 6.22 -5.31
CA LEU A 46 -1.16 7.25 -4.30
C LEU A 46 -1.96 6.99 -3.01
N PHE A 47 -3.24 6.59 -3.11
CA PHE A 47 -4.03 6.23 -1.92
C PHE A 47 -3.49 5.01 -1.19
N VAL A 48 -3.04 3.99 -1.92
CA VAL A 48 -2.41 2.80 -1.33
C VAL A 48 -1.09 3.17 -0.63
N PHE A 49 -0.31 4.07 -1.22
CA PHE A 49 0.92 4.59 -0.64
C PHE A 49 0.65 5.35 0.67
N LEU A 50 -0.25 6.34 0.64
CA LEU A 50 -0.64 7.13 1.83
C LEU A 50 -1.23 6.23 2.93
N GLY A 51 -2.10 5.29 2.57
CA GLY A 51 -2.66 4.33 3.51
C GLY A 51 -1.58 3.46 4.16
N SER A 52 -0.57 3.02 3.39
CA SER A 52 0.55 2.24 3.91
C SER A 52 1.44 3.05 4.87
N ILE A 53 1.63 4.36 4.65
CA ILE A 53 2.32 5.26 5.61
C ILE A 53 1.56 5.30 6.93
N VAL A 54 0.27 5.59 6.88
CA VAL A 54 -0.58 5.69 8.08
C VAL A 54 -0.58 4.37 8.86
N LEU A 55 -0.73 3.24 8.17
CA LEU A 55 -0.71 1.92 8.80
C LEU A 55 0.65 1.60 9.42
N THR A 56 1.76 1.94 8.73
CA THR A 56 3.12 1.78 9.27
C THR A 56 3.25 2.52 10.61
N LEU A 57 2.85 3.80 10.66
CA LEU A 57 2.90 4.61 11.87
C LEU A 57 2.03 4.03 12.99
N ILE A 58 0.79 3.63 12.69
CA ILE A 58 -0.13 3.04 13.69
C ILE A 58 0.46 1.76 14.29
N TYR A 59 0.98 0.86 13.46
CA TYR A 59 1.52 -0.41 13.94
C TYR A 59 2.86 -0.25 14.65
N PHE A 60 3.68 0.71 14.22
CA PHE A 60 4.91 1.08 14.93
C PHE A 60 4.60 1.65 16.31
N LEU A 61 3.65 2.59 16.42
CA LEU A 61 3.20 3.13 17.72
C LEU A 61 2.60 2.03 18.62
N LYS A 62 1.78 1.13 18.07
CA LYS A 62 1.25 -0.02 18.81
C LYS A 62 2.36 -0.98 19.27
N PHE A 63 3.45 -1.11 18.52
CA PHE A 63 4.62 -1.85 18.97
C PHE A 63 5.32 -1.13 20.12
N SER A 64 5.57 0.18 20.02
CA SER A 64 6.20 0.96 21.09
C SER A 64 5.42 0.90 22.41
N LEU A 65 4.08 0.96 22.35
CA LEU A 65 3.22 0.93 23.53
C LEU A 65 3.01 -0.47 24.12
N LYS A 66 2.78 -1.48 23.27
CA LYS A 66 2.40 -2.84 23.74
C LYS A 66 3.52 -3.88 23.65
N LYS A 67 4.66 -3.52 23.07
CA LYS A 67 5.85 -4.35 22.79
C LYS A 67 5.56 -5.72 22.15
N ARG A 68 4.43 -5.86 21.45
CA ARG A 68 4.05 -7.10 20.76
C ARG A 68 4.75 -7.17 19.41
N ARG A 69 5.68 -8.13 19.25
CA ARG A 69 6.47 -8.35 18.02
C ARG A 69 5.62 -8.43 16.75
N ILE A 70 4.39 -8.95 16.84
CA ILE A 70 3.46 -9.01 15.70
C ILE A 70 3.16 -7.64 15.09
N ASN A 71 3.09 -6.59 15.89
CA ASN A 71 2.86 -5.23 15.41
C ASN A 71 4.07 -4.70 14.64
N LEU A 72 5.29 -5.06 15.08
CA LEU A 72 6.51 -4.73 14.36
C LEU A 72 6.56 -5.44 13.01
N TYR A 73 6.24 -6.73 12.96
CA TYR A 73 6.19 -7.47 11.68
C TYR A 73 5.20 -6.85 10.70
N ILE A 74 4.03 -6.42 11.18
CA ILE A 74 3.04 -5.76 10.33
C ILE A 74 3.52 -4.39 9.86
N ALA A 75 4.15 -3.60 10.73
CA ALA A 75 4.77 -2.34 10.34
C ALA A 75 5.85 -2.55 9.26
N LEU A 76 6.67 -3.61 9.40
CA LEU A 76 7.69 -3.97 8.41
C LEU A 76 7.08 -4.38 7.06
N ILE A 77 5.93 -5.06 7.04
CA ILE A 77 5.22 -5.38 5.79
C ILE A 77 4.80 -4.10 5.08
N HIS A 78 4.16 -3.17 5.80
CA HIS A 78 3.75 -1.89 5.20
C HIS A 78 4.98 -1.07 4.74
N LEU A 79 6.06 -1.07 5.53
CA LEU A 79 7.32 -0.43 5.16
C LEU A 79 7.95 -1.05 3.90
N ALA A 80 7.91 -2.38 3.74
CA ALA A 80 8.41 -3.05 2.55
C ALA A 80 7.62 -2.64 1.30
N VAL A 81 6.30 -2.49 1.41
CA VAL A 81 5.46 -1.99 0.31
C VAL A 81 5.81 -0.54 -0.02
N LEU A 82 6.03 0.32 0.98
CA LEU A 82 6.47 1.70 0.76
C LEU A 82 7.82 1.75 0.04
N LEU A 83 8.79 0.95 0.47
CA LEU A 83 10.10 0.85 -0.17
C LEU A 83 9.98 0.34 -1.62
N GLY A 84 9.15 -0.68 -1.86
CA GLY A 84 8.87 -1.17 -3.21
C GLY A 84 8.30 -0.07 -4.11
N PHE A 85 7.39 0.76 -3.59
CA PHE A 85 6.83 1.88 -4.32
C PHE A 85 7.88 2.95 -4.66
N VAL A 86 8.73 3.32 -3.69
CA VAL A 86 9.82 4.28 -3.91
C VAL A 86 10.81 3.75 -4.93
N LEU A 87 11.17 2.46 -4.87
CA LEU A 87 12.06 1.83 -5.84
C LEU A 87 11.47 1.85 -7.25
N LEU A 88 10.17 1.56 -7.40
CA LEU A 88 9.48 1.66 -8.69
C LEU A 88 9.55 3.08 -9.26
N LEU A 89 9.27 4.09 -8.45
CA LEU A 89 9.37 5.50 -8.87
C LEU A 89 10.79 5.88 -9.29
N VAL A 90 11.80 5.44 -8.53
CA VAL A 90 13.21 5.72 -8.86
C VAL A 90 13.62 5.02 -10.15
N VAL A 91 13.17 3.78 -10.38
CA VAL A 91 13.45 3.07 -11.65
C VAL A 91 12.77 3.76 -12.82
N ASP A 92 11.51 4.15 -12.68
CA ASP A 92 10.75 4.86 -13.72
C ASP A 92 11.41 6.21 -14.08
N SER A 93 11.89 6.95 -13.07
CA SER A 93 12.62 8.20 -13.27
C SER A 93 13.97 8.05 -14.00
N ARG A 94 14.52 6.82 -14.07
CA ARG A 94 15.78 6.53 -14.78
C ARG A 94 15.57 5.98 -16.19
N GLY A 95 14.38 5.49 -16.51
CA GLY A 95 14.04 4.93 -17.83
C GLY A 95 13.56 5.96 -18.85
N THR A 96 13.48 7.24 -18.47
CA THR A 96 12.98 8.36 -19.30
C THR A 96 14.10 9.20 -19.94
N HIS A 97 15.30 8.65 -20.08
CA HIS A 97 16.42 9.26 -20.84
C HIS A 97 16.74 8.49 -22.12
#